data_AF-A0A948CTM7-F1
#
_entry.id   AF-A0A948CTM7-F1
#
_cell.length_a   1.000
_cell.length_b   1.000
_cell.length_c   1.000
_cell.angle_alpha   90.00
_cell.angle_beta   90.00
_cell.angle_gamma   90.00
#
_symmetry.space_group_name_H-M   'P 1'
#
loop_
_entity.id
_entity.type
_entity.pdbx_description
1 polymer ?
#
loop_
_entity_poly.entity_id
_entity_poly.type
_entity_poly.pdbx_seq_one_letter_code
_entity_poly.pdbx_strand_id
1 'polypeptide(L)' 'MWQELSVAISLVLIIEGVLPFLSPERWRLFAYRMADMDSRHVRIAGLISMLSGLIILSLLR' A
#
# COMPACT_ATOMS: atom_id res chain seq x y z
N MET A 1 -15.33 9.66 -14.26
CA MET A 1 -15.55 9.55 -12.79
C MET A 1 -15.76 8.11 -12.30
N TRP A 2 -16.91 7.46 -12.50
CA TRP A 2 -17.13 6.09 -11.98
C TRP A 2 -16.19 5.04 -12.59
N GLN A 3 -15.93 5.12 -13.90
CA GLN A 3 -15.00 4.22 -14.58
C GLN A 3 -13.56 4.39 -14.09
N GLU A 4 -13.09 5.62 -13.91
CA GLU A 4 -11.74 5.90 -13.37
C GLU A 4 -11.58 5.33 -11.96
N LEU A 5 -12.60 5.44 -11.11
CA LEU A 5 -12.59 4.84 -9.78
C LEU A 5 -12.50 3.31 -9.86
N SER A 6 -13.31 2.68 -10.72
CA SER A 6 -13.26 1.22 -10.93
C SER A 6 -11.90 0.76 -11.43
N VAL A 7 -11.26 1.53 -12.33
CA VAL A 7 -9.91 1.25 -12.83
C VAL A 7 -8.88 1.39 -11.71
N ALA A 8 -8.91 2.47 -10.93
CA ALA A 8 -8.00 2.68 -9.82
C ALA A 8 -8.09 1.55 -8.78
N ILE A 9 -9.31 1.15 -8.40
CA ILE A 9 -9.54 0.03 -7.48
C ILE A 9 -9.00 -1.29 -8.08
N SER A 10 -9.26 -1.54 -9.37
CA SER A 10 -8.76 -2.75 -10.05
C SER A 10 -7.23 -2.82 -10.02
N LEU A 11 -6.56 -1.70 -10.27
CA LEU A 11 -5.09 -1.62 -10.22
C LEU A 11 -4.55 -1.88 -8.80
N VAL A 12 -5.17 -1.30 -7.77
CA VAL A 12 -4.78 -1.56 -6.37
C VAL A 12 -4.93 -3.05 -6.03
N LEU A 13 -6.03 -3.68 -6.41
CA LEU A 13 -6.24 -5.12 -6.17
C LEU A 13 -5.23 -5.99 -6.89
N ILE A 14 -4.89 -5.67 -8.14
CA ILE A 14 -3.87 -6.40 -8.90
C ILE A 14 -2.50 -6.24 -8.21
N ILE A 15 -2.11 -5.02 -7.85
CA ILE A 15 -0.80 -4.75 -7.22
C ILE A 15 -0.70 -5.44 -5.86
N GLU A 16 -1.74 -5.37 -5.03
CA GLU A 16 -1.80 -6.07 -3.74
C GLU A 16 -1.81 -7.59 -3.89
N GLY A 17 -2.44 -8.15 -4.94
CA GLY A 17 -2.44 -9.59 -5.24
C GLY A 17 -1.13 -10.13 -5.81
N VAL A 18 -0.42 -9.26 -6.56
CA VAL A 18 1.04 -9.18 -6.75
C VAL A 18 1.91 -10.15 -5.94
N LEU A 19 2.33 -9.58 -4.80
CA LEU A 19 3.26 -10.14 -3.82
C LEU A 19 2.81 -11.48 -3.22
N PRO A 20 1.56 -11.64 -2.73
CA PRO A 20 1.12 -12.88 -2.11
C PRO A 20 1.05 -14.03 -3.12
N PHE A 21 0.75 -13.75 -4.40
CA PHE A 21 0.74 -14.77 -5.44
C PHE A 21 2.16 -15.23 -5.83
N LEU A 22 3.08 -14.29 -6.06
CA LEU A 22 4.46 -14.63 -6.47
C LEU A 22 5.30 -15.20 -5.33
N SER A 23 5.08 -14.75 -4.10
CA SER A 23 5.93 -15.14 -2.96
C SER A 23 5.19 -15.07 -1.62
N PRO A 24 4.34 -16.05 -1.33
CA PRO A 24 3.53 -16.07 -0.12
C PRO A 24 4.37 -16.07 1.17
N GLU A 25 5.53 -16.72 1.18
CA GLU A 25 6.43 -16.73 2.34
C GLU A 25 7.00 -15.35 2.66
N ARG A 26 7.45 -14.61 1.63
CA ARG A 26 7.95 -13.24 1.78
C ARG A 26 6.85 -12.34 2.31
N TRP A 27 5.64 -12.45 1.78
CA TRP A 27 4.48 -11.70 2.26
C TRP A 27 4.18 -11.97 3.74
N ARG A 28 4.17 -13.24 4.15
CA ARG A 28 3.97 -13.63 5.56
C ARG A 28 5.06 -13.08 6.47
N LEU A 29 6.32 -13.11 6.04
CA LEU A 29 7.44 -12.55 6.80
C LEU A 29 7.30 -11.02 6.98
N PHE A 30 6.89 -10.31 5.93
CA PHE A 30 6.59 -8.87 6.01
C PHE A 30 5.46 -8.58 7.00
N ALA A 31 4.37 -9.35 6.94
CA ALA A 31 3.26 -9.20 7.88
C ALA A 31 3.69 -9.45 9.33
N TYR A 32 4.52 -10.48 9.57
CA TYR A 32 5.03 -10.78 10.91
C TYR A 32 5.93 -9.66 11.45
N ARG A 33 6.83 -9.12 10.62
CA ARG A 33 7.68 -7.98 10.99
C ARG A 33 6.85 -6.74 11.30
N MET A 34 5.81 -6.47 10.52
CA MET A 34 4.90 -5.35 10.80
C MET A 34 4.10 -5.54 12.09
N ALA A 35 3.72 -6.77 12.42
CA ALA A 35 3.01 -7.09 13.67
C ALA A 35 3.92 -6.94 14.91
N ASP A 36 5.22 -7.17 14.76
CA ASP A 36 6.23 -7.01 15.82
C ASP A 36 6.62 -5.53 16.04
N MET A 37 6.35 -4.66 15.06
CA MET A 37 6.61 -3.23 15.18
C MET A 37 5.61 -2.54 16.11
N ASP A 38 6.11 -1.62 16.93
CA ASP A 38 5.26 -0.80 17.77
C ASP A 38 4.25 0.02 16.93
N SER A 39 3.02 0.10 17.42
CA SER A 39 1.87 0.69 16.72
C SER A 39 2.14 2.14 16.30
N ARG A 40 2.96 2.86 17.07
CA ARG A 40 3.37 4.23 16.76
C ARG A 40 4.19 4.32 15.47
N HIS A 41 5.11 3.38 15.26
CA HIS A 41 5.98 3.38 14.08
C HIS A 41 5.19 3.02 12.82
N VAL A 42 4.27 2.05 12.91
CA VAL A 42 3.37 1.68 11.81
C VAL A 42 2.51 2.88 11.37
N ARG A 43 1.96 3.62 12.34
CA ARG A 43 1.16 4.82 12.06
C ARG A 43 1.97 5.94 11.40
N ILE A 44 3.21 6.18 11.85
CA ILE A 44 4.08 7.21 11.27
C ILE A 44 4.49 6.81 9.85
N ALA A 45 4.86 5.54 9.61
CA ALA A 45 5.16 5.03 8.28
C ALA A 45 3.96 5.20 7.33
N GLY A 46 2.75 4.86 7.80
CA GLY A 46 1.52 5.09 7.05
C GLY A 46 1.27 6.57 6.74
N LEU A 47 1.51 7.47 7.70
CA LEU A 47 1.37 8.92 7.50
C LEU A 47 2.35 9.45 6.44
N ILE A 48 3.61 9.03 6.49
CA ILE A 48 4.63 9.41 5.50
C ILE A 48 4.23 8.91 4.11
N SER A 49 3.72 7.68 4.00
CA SER A 49 3.22 7.11 2.74
C SER A 49 2.05 7.91 2.18
N MET A 50 1.07 8.26 3.02
CA MET A 50 -0.08 9.07 2.62
C MET A 50 0.34 10.47 2.14
N LEU A 51 1.23 11.14 2.88
CA LEU A 51 1.76 12.46 2.51
C LEU A 51 2.54 12.41 1.20
N SER A 52 3.37 11.38 1.00
CA SER A 52 4.12 11.19 -0.23
C SER A 52 3.17 11.00 -1.43
N GLY A 53 2.13 10.18 -1.27
CA GLY A 53 1.09 10.00 -2.29
C GLY A 53 0.34 11.29 -2.61
N LEU A 54 0.01 12.09 -1.58
CA LEU A 54 -0.63 13.39 -1.75
C LEU A 54 0.27 14.38 -2.50
N ILE A 55 1.57 14.44 -2.16
CA ILE A 55 2.54 15.30 -2.83
C ILE A 55 2.67 14.91 -4.30
N ILE A 56 2.82 13.62 -4.61
CA ILE A 56 2.91 13.13 -6.00
C ILE A 56 1.63 13.47 -6.76
N LEU A 57 0.46 13.23 -6.17
CA LEU A 57 -0.82 13.57 -6.78
C LEU A 57 -0.94 15.08 -7.05
N SER A 58 -0.46 15.93 -6.13
CA SER A 58 -0.48 17.38 -6.28
C SER A 58 0.55 17.92 -7.29
N LEU A 59 1.60 17.16 -7.62
CA LEU A 59 2.59 17.56 -8.63
C LEU A 59 2.21 17.09 -10.03
N LEU A 60 1.54 15.92 -10.13
CA LEU A 60 1.12 15.33 -11.40
C LEU A 60 -0.23 15.85 -11.90
N ARG A 61 -1.00 16.51 -11.03
CA ARG A 61 -2.29 17.10 -11.32
C ARG A 61 -2.22 18.62 -11.27
#